data_AF-A0A2S7U784-F1
#
_entry.id   AF-A0A2S7U784-F1
#
_cell.length_a   1.000
_cell.length_b   1.000
_cell.length_c   1.000
_cell.angle_alpha   90.00
_cell.angle_beta   90.00
_cell.angle_gamma   90.00
#
_symmetry.space_group_name_H-M   'P 1'
#
loop_
_entity.id
_entity.type
_entity.pdbx_description
1 polymer ?
#
loop_
_entity_poly.entity_id
_entity_poly.type
_entity_poly.pdbx_seq_one_letter_code
_entity_poly.pdbx_strand_id
1 'polypeptide(L)'
;MIDTGNSDALWLYSSNKIKVSLPDKGFKDYLGYGLLGEIDGLRSKLHSFQIGDFSLTRPTVSYPNLSTENLNYLKDDFSNGSIGGGMLRRFRILFDYKNEKLVLIPNKYFKNEFYYNMSGMQIKSKGFDIKYSNFNNNNNIEFENQKGIKIYSSSVENSLRLSPKLIVSSVNYNSPASRAGLKIGDQIVKINSRTGLSLTLKSATNYFYQNPYSILKIKYVRNGIVYKTKLQLIPLIE
;
A
#
# COMPACT_ATOMS: atom_id res chain seq x y z
N MET A 1 -17.68 -10.82 -7.04
CA MET A 1 -16.68 -11.61 -6.27
C MET A 1 -16.34 -10.92 -4.95
N ILE A 2 -16.02 -11.68 -3.90
CA ILE A 2 -15.34 -11.16 -2.69
C ILE A 2 -13.85 -11.40 -2.85
N ASP A 3 -13.03 -10.35 -2.82
CA ASP A 3 -11.62 -10.41 -3.17
C ASP A 3 -10.77 -9.80 -2.06
N THR A 4 -10.12 -10.64 -1.26
CA THR A 4 -9.25 -10.19 -0.16
C THR A 4 -7.86 -9.76 -0.65
N GLY A 5 -7.49 -10.07 -1.89
CA GLY A 5 -6.25 -9.64 -2.54
C GLY A 5 -6.35 -8.24 -3.16
N ASN A 6 -7.55 -7.81 -3.52
CA ASN A 6 -7.81 -6.46 -4.00
C ASN A 6 -7.82 -5.45 -2.85
N SER A 7 -6.95 -4.44 -2.92
CA SER A 7 -6.87 -3.40 -1.88
C SER A 7 -7.94 -2.30 -1.99
N ASP A 8 -8.52 -2.13 -3.18
CA ASP A 8 -9.58 -1.14 -3.42
C ASP A 8 -10.88 -1.57 -2.72
N ALA A 9 -11.88 -0.68 -2.65
CA ALA A 9 -13.17 -1.05 -2.08
C ALA A 9 -14.03 -1.79 -3.10
N LEU A 10 -14.11 -1.30 -4.33
CA LEU A 10 -14.88 -1.92 -5.40
C LEU A 10 -14.09 -1.88 -6.72
N TRP A 11 -14.09 -2.98 -7.45
CA TRP A 11 -13.79 -3.01 -8.88
C TRP A 11 -15.08 -3.31 -9.63
N LEU A 12 -15.41 -2.52 -10.64
CA LEU A 12 -16.58 -2.75 -11.49
C LEU A 12 -16.16 -2.99 -12.93
N TYR A 13 -16.86 -3.91 -13.59
CA TYR A 13 -16.68 -4.24 -15.00
C TYR A 13 -18.00 -4.02 -15.73
N SER A 14 -17.94 -3.43 -16.92
CA SER A 14 -19.10 -3.43 -17.81
C SER A 14 -19.26 -4.81 -18.41
N SER A 15 -20.46 -5.39 -18.28
CA SER A 15 -20.83 -6.67 -18.89
C SER A 15 -22.18 -6.58 -19.58
N ASN A 16 -22.57 -7.68 -20.23
CA ASN A 16 -23.87 -7.78 -20.89
C ASN A 16 -25.05 -7.75 -19.88
N LYS A 17 -24.80 -8.07 -18.60
CA LYS A 17 -25.82 -8.10 -17.53
C LYS A 17 -25.87 -6.82 -16.71
N ILE A 18 -24.73 -6.17 -16.48
CA ILE A 18 -24.67 -4.88 -15.80
C ILE A 18 -24.00 -3.86 -16.72
N LYS A 19 -24.81 -2.93 -17.23
CA LYS A 19 -24.32 -1.72 -17.88
C LYS A 19 -23.80 -0.77 -16.81
N VAL A 20 -22.50 -0.82 -16.59
CA VAL A 20 -21.81 0.14 -15.75
C VAL A 20 -21.54 1.38 -16.60
N SER A 21 -22.24 2.48 -16.31
CA SER A 21 -21.92 3.78 -16.89
C SER A 21 -20.59 4.25 -16.34
N LEU A 22 -19.73 4.78 -17.20
CA LEU A 22 -18.53 5.46 -16.73
C LEU A 22 -18.94 6.65 -15.87
N PRO A 23 -18.22 6.91 -14.76
CA PRO A 23 -18.57 7.98 -13.84
C PRO A 23 -18.24 9.34 -14.46
N ASP A 24 -19.10 10.34 -14.21
CA ASP A 24 -18.89 11.71 -14.70
C ASP A 24 -17.61 12.36 -14.16
N LYS A 25 -17.22 11.97 -12.95
CA LYS A 25 -15.98 12.40 -12.28
C LYS A 25 -15.08 11.19 -12.10
N GLY A 26 -13.84 11.28 -12.53
CA GLY A 26 -12.85 10.24 -12.32
C GLY A 26 -11.47 10.68 -12.79
N PHE A 27 -10.45 9.90 -12.45
CA PHE A 27 -9.09 10.13 -12.95
C PHE A 27 -8.46 8.81 -13.39
N LYS A 28 -7.64 8.88 -14.44
CA LYS A 28 -6.83 7.74 -14.86
C LYS A 28 -5.75 7.50 -13.82
N ASP A 29 -5.58 6.23 -13.44
CA ASP A 29 -4.59 5.85 -12.44
C ASP A 29 -4.09 4.42 -12.68
N TYR A 30 -2.94 4.15 -12.08
CA TYR A 30 -2.41 2.83 -11.90
C TYR A 30 -3.21 2.09 -10.80
N LEU A 31 -3.88 1.01 -11.17
CA LEU A 31 -4.74 0.25 -10.25
C LEU A 31 -3.99 -0.83 -9.48
N GLY A 32 -2.89 -1.36 -10.02
CA GLY A 32 -2.08 -2.36 -9.35
C GLY A 32 -1.37 -3.33 -10.30
N TYR A 33 -0.85 -4.42 -9.73
CA TYR A 33 -0.31 -5.56 -10.45
C TYR A 33 -1.27 -6.74 -10.30
N GLY A 34 -1.71 -7.32 -11.41
CA GLY A 34 -2.31 -8.65 -11.46
C GLY A 34 -1.28 -9.72 -11.80
N LEU A 35 -1.73 -10.98 -11.90
CA LEU A 35 -0.88 -12.12 -12.28
C LEU A 35 -0.18 -11.89 -13.64
N LEU A 36 -0.84 -11.17 -14.54
CA LEU A 36 -0.39 -10.92 -15.92
C LEU A 36 0.25 -9.54 -16.11
N GLY A 37 0.62 -8.87 -15.01
CA GLY A 37 1.34 -7.60 -15.04
C GLY A 37 0.51 -6.40 -14.59
N GLU A 38 0.82 -5.24 -15.15
CA GLU A 38 0.28 -3.95 -14.73
C GLU A 38 -1.18 -3.79 -15.15
N ILE A 39 -1.97 -3.21 -14.25
CA ILE A 39 -3.39 -2.91 -14.47
C ILE A 39 -3.56 -1.40 -14.30
N ASP A 40 -3.91 -0.75 -15.38
CA ASP A 40 -4.34 0.66 -15.40
C ASP A 40 -5.86 0.75 -15.58
N GLY A 41 -6.41 1.90 -15.22
CA GLY A 41 -7.83 2.15 -15.43
C GLY A 41 -8.27 3.51 -14.92
N LEU A 42 -9.55 3.60 -14.63
CA LEU A 42 -10.18 4.81 -14.08
C LEU A 42 -10.53 4.58 -12.61
N ARG A 43 -10.34 5.59 -11.77
CA ARG A 43 -10.83 5.62 -10.39
C ARG A 43 -11.94 6.65 -10.23
N SER A 44 -12.98 6.31 -9.46
CA SER A 44 -14.09 7.21 -9.12
C SER A 44 -14.81 6.85 -7.83
N LYS A 45 -15.57 7.76 -7.23
CA LYS A 45 -16.42 7.41 -6.09
C LYS A 45 -17.87 7.17 -6.53
N LEU A 46 -18.50 6.14 -5.99
CA LEU A 46 -19.96 6.00 -6.06
C LEU A 46 -20.63 7.01 -5.13
N HIS A 47 -21.91 7.27 -5.30
CA HIS A 47 -22.67 8.05 -4.31
C HIS A 47 -22.89 7.22 -3.03
N SER A 48 -23.35 5.99 -3.20
CA SER A 48 -23.56 5.01 -2.13
C SER A 48 -23.37 3.59 -2.66
N PHE A 49 -23.20 2.64 -1.74
CA PHE A 49 -23.20 1.22 -2.04
C PHE A 49 -23.93 0.48 -0.92
N GLN A 50 -24.88 -0.38 -1.29
CA GLN A 50 -25.65 -1.17 -0.35
C GLN A 50 -25.20 -2.62 -0.37
N ILE A 51 -25.01 -3.20 0.82
CA ILE A 51 -24.72 -4.63 1.01
C ILE A 51 -25.50 -5.17 2.20
N GLY A 52 -26.46 -6.06 1.93
CA GLY A 52 -27.49 -6.43 2.90
C GLY A 52 -28.21 -5.18 3.41
N ASP A 53 -28.27 -5.03 4.74
CA ASP A 53 -28.92 -3.90 5.41
C ASP A 53 -27.97 -2.69 5.60
N PHE A 54 -26.72 -2.80 5.14
CA PHE A 54 -25.73 -1.75 5.34
C PHE A 54 -25.61 -0.86 4.11
N SER A 55 -25.71 0.45 4.34
CA SER A 55 -25.43 1.47 3.32
C SER A 55 -24.10 2.16 3.64
N LEU A 56 -23.18 2.15 2.67
CA LEU A 56 -21.89 2.84 2.76
C LEU A 56 -21.87 4.02 1.82
N THR A 57 -21.55 5.19 2.36
CA THR A 57 -21.50 6.43 1.62
C THR A 57 -20.16 6.58 0.92
N ARG A 58 -20.21 7.00 -0.33
CA ARG A 58 -19.05 7.45 -1.11
C ARG A 58 -17.87 6.47 -1.21
N PRO A 59 -18.10 5.16 -1.44
CA PRO A 59 -17.01 4.21 -1.56
C PRO A 59 -16.18 4.48 -2.81
N THR A 60 -14.89 4.17 -2.71
CA THR A 60 -13.96 4.19 -3.83
C THR A 60 -14.28 3.03 -4.78
N VAL A 61 -14.35 3.31 -6.08
CA VAL A 61 -14.48 2.31 -7.14
C VAL A 61 -13.38 2.49 -8.18
N SER A 62 -12.95 1.38 -8.76
CA SER A 62 -12.00 1.32 -9.86
C SER A 62 -12.64 0.60 -11.05
N TYR A 63 -12.32 1.07 -12.25
CA TYR A 63 -12.76 0.51 -13.53
C TYR A 63 -11.50 0.13 -14.31
N PRO A 64 -11.03 -1.12 -14.19
CA PRO A 64 -9.87 -1.60 -14.92
C PRO A 64 -10.07 -1.47 -16.42
N ASN A 65 -9.04 -1.05 -17.14
CA ASN A 65 -9.09 -1.05 -18.59
C ASN A 65 -8.92 -2.48 -19.11
N LEU A 66 -10.04 -3.13 -19.44
CA LEU A 66 -10.08 -4.51 -19.93
C LEU A 66 -9.78 -4.65 -21.44
N SER A 67 -9.21 -3.62 -22.08
CA SER A 67 -8.79 -3.69 -23.49
C SER A 67 -7.43 -4.36 -23.68
N THR A 68 -6.71 -4.65 -22.58
CA THR A 68 -5.52 -5.49 -22.63
C THR A 68 -5.94 -6.95 -22.82
N GLU A 69 -5.34 -7.64 -23.79
CA GLU A 69 -5.61 -9.06 -24.11
C GLU A 69 -5.56 -9.97 -22.86
N ASN A 70 -4.78 -9.54 -21.85
CA ASN A 70 -4.59 -10.19 -20.57
C ASN A 70 -5.78 -10.13 -19.59
N LEU A 71 -6.92 -9.49 -19.90
CA LEU A 71 -8.03 -9.36 -18.92
C LEU A 71 -9.38 -9.86 -19.43
N ASN A 72 -9.44 -10.47 -20.62
CA ASN A 72 -10.71 -10.94 -21.20
C ASN A 72 -11.39 -12.05 -20.37
N TYR A 73 -10.64 -12.91 -19.69
CA TYR A 73 -11.20 -13.95 -18.81
C TYR A 73 -11.95 -13.37 -17.58
N LEU A 74 -11.67 -12.12 -17.18
CA LEU A 74 -12.38 -11.48 -16.07
C LEU A 74 -13.83 -11.12 -16.43
N LYS A 75 -14.15 -11.01 -17.73
CA LYS A 75 -15.50 -10.64 -18.19
C LYS A 75 -16.50 -11.78 -18.04
N ASP A 76 -16.05 -13.03 -18.21
CA ASP A 76 -16.95 -14.19 -18.25
C ASP A 76 -17.24 -14.75 -16.84
N ASP A 77 -16.23 -14.86 -15.96
CA ASP A 77 -16.39 -15.44 -14.62
C ASP A 77 -16.71 -14.41 -13.51
N PHE A 78 -16.33 -13.14 -13.69
CA PHE A 78 -16.48 -12.08 -12.68
C PHE A 78 -17.39 -10.95 -13.13
N SER A 79 -18.40 -11.29 -13.94
CA SER A 79 -19.29 -10.44 -14.74
C SER A 79 -19.75 -9.08 -14.17
N ASN A 80 -19.68 -8.84 -12.87
CA ASN A 80 -20.18 -7.62 -12.23
C ASN A 80 -19.14 -6.87 -11.38
N GLY A 81 -17.94 -7.41 -11.19
CA GLY A 81 -16.91 -6.78 -10.36
C GLY A 81 -16.46 -7.58 -9.13
N SER A 82 -15.62 -6.94 -8.32
CA SER A 82 -15.16 -7.46 -7.03
C SER A 82 -15.31 -6.45 -5.89
N ILE A 83 -15.59 -6.98 -4.70
CA ILE A 83 -15.58 -6.25 -3.43
C ILE A 83 -14.25 -6.53 -2.75
N GLY A 84 -13.44 -5.48 -2.59
CA GLY A 84 -12.08 -5.58 -2.09
C GLY A 84 -11.90 -5.19 -0.63
N GLY A 85 -10.67 -5.27 -0.15
CA GLY A 85 -10.24 -4.97 1.22
C GLY A 85 -10.62 -3.57 1.72
N GLY A 86 -10.75 -2.59 0.82
CA GLY A 86 -11.24 -1.25 1.17
C GLY A 86 -12.66 -1.27 1.75
N MET A 87 -13.50 -2.19 1.25
CA MET A 87 -14.87 -2.44 1.71
C MET A 87 -14.90 -3.49 2.83
N LEU A 88 -14.19 -4.61 2.64
CA LEU A 88 -14.24 -5.73 3.58
C LEU A 88 -13.72 -5.34 4.97
N ARG A 89 -12.73 -4.45 5.06
CA ARG A 89 -12.19 -3.98 6.37
C ARG A 89 -13.21 -3.24 7.24
N ARG A 90 -14.34 -2.82 6.68
CA ARG A 90 -15.44 -2.13 7.39
C ARG A 90 -16.22 -3.08 8.31
N PHE A 91 -16.04 -4.38 8.11
CA PHE A 91 -16.77 -5.43 8.81
C PHE A 91 -15.81 -6.43 9.44
N ARG A 92 -16.26 -7.08 10.52
CA ARG A 92 -15.83 -8.42 10.88
C ARG A 92 -16.68 -9.39 10.07
N ILE A 93 -16.04 -10.32 9.37
CA ILE A 93 -16.68 -11.22 8.41
C ILE A 93 -16.59 -12.65 8.94
N LEU A 94 -17.72 -13.36 8.93
CA LEU A 94 -17.77 -14.79 9.17
C LEU A 94 -18.16 -15.48 7.86
N PHE A 95 -17.32 -16.41 7.41
CA PHE A 95 -17.59 -17.27 6.27
C PHE A 95 -18.12 -18.61 6.77
N ASP A 96 -19.39 -18.89 6.46
CA ASP A 96 -19.98 -20.21 6.65
C ASP A 96 -20.06 -20.88 5.28
N TYR A 97 -18.97 -21.55 4.90
CA TYR A 97 -18.84 -22.19 3.60
C TYR A 97 -19.86 -23.31 3.39
N LYS A 98 -20.19 -24.07 4.44
CA LYS A 98 -21.12 -25.20 4.35
C LYS A 98 -22.54 -24.73 4.04
N ASN A 99 -22.96 -23.63 4.66
CA ASN A 99 -24.30 -23.08 4.43
C ASN A 99 -24.31 -21.96 3.39
N GLU A 100 -23.19 -21.71 2.71
CA GLU A 100 -23.01 -20.66 1.71
C GLU A 100 -23.42 -19.26 2.23
N LYS A 101 -23.16 -19.01 3.51
CA LYS A 101 -23.53 -17.75 4.18
C LYS A 101 -22.31 -16.89 4.46
N LEU A 102 -22.52 -15.59 4.32
CA LEU A 102 -21.55 -14.58 4.69
C LEU A 102 -22.22 -13.61 5.66
N VAL A 103 -21.69 -13.53 6.88
CA VAL A 103 -22.21 -12.63 7.92
C VAL A 103 -21.31 -11.42 8.04
N LEU A 104 -21.90 -10.23 7.91
CA LEU A 104 -21.22 -8.94 8.01
C LEU A 104 -21.59 -8.27 9.34
N ILE A 105 -20.59 -7.98 10.15
CA ILE A 105 -20.75 -7.28 11.42
C ILE A 105 -19.94 -5.98 11.36
N PRO A 106 -20.56 -4.78 11.34
CA PRO A 106 -19.83 -3.52 11.31
C PRO A 106 -18.79 -3.44 12.44
N ASN A 107 -17.61 -2.94 12.12
CA ASN A 107 -16.54 -2.73 13.10
C ASN A 107 -16.22 -1.23 13.24
N LYS A 108 -15.21 -0.89 14.06
CA LYS A 108 -14.80 0.50 14.29
C LYS A 108 -14.41 1.29 13.03
N TYR A 109 -14.08 0.62 11.92
CA TYR A 109 -13.73 1.24 10.65
C TYR A 109 -14.91 1.46 9.71
N PHE A 110 -16.13 1.04 10.09
CA PHE A 110 -17.31 1.08 9.24
C PHE A 110 -17.62 2.50 8.72
N LYS A 111 -17.52 3.50 9.60
CA LYS A 111 -17.77 4.92 9.29
C LYS A 111 -16.56 5.65 8.70
N ASN A 112 -15.43 4.98 8.51
CA ASN A 112 -14.25 5.66 7.97
C ASN A 112 -14.45 5.97 6.49
N GLU A 113 -14.09 7.19 6.12
CA GLU A 113 -14.02 7.64 4.73
C GLU A 113 -13.23 6.69 3.81
N PHE A 114 -13.58 6.73 2.53
CA PHE A 114 -12.86 6.03 1.47
C PHE A 114 -11.94 7.02 0.76
N TYR A 115 -10.63 6.74 0.81
CA TYR A 115 -9.61 7.53 0.15
C TYR A 115 -8.86 6.70 -0.87
N TYR A 116 -8.44 7.37 -1.94
CA TYR A 116 -7.44 6.89 -2.87
C TYR A 116 -6.04 7.22 -2.38
N ASN A 117 -5.03 6.80 -3.15
CA ASN A 117 -3.68 7.31 -3.01
C ASN A 117 -3.68 8.82 -3.33
N MET A 118 -3.64 9.65 -2.29
CA MET A 118 -3.66 11.10 -2.40
C MET A 118 -2.29 11.71 -2.72
N SER A 119 -1.23 10.90 -2.81
CA SER A 119 0.10 11.37 -3.21
C SER A 119 0.26 11.39 -4.74
N GLY A 120 -0.47 10.50 -5.43
CA GLY A 120 -0.34 10.24 -6.87
C GLY A 120 1.03 9.69 -7.29
N MET A 121 1.78 9.07 -6.38
CA MET A 121 2.91 8.21 -6.72
C MET A 121 2.69 6.80 -6.20
N GLN A 122 3.28 5.82 -6.88
CA GLN A 122 3.37 4.45 -6.40
C GLN A 122 4.82 4.14 -6.01
N ILE A 123 4.96 3.26 -5.03
CA ILE A 123 6.25 2.79 -4.55
C ILE A 123 6.29 1.26 -4.57
N LYS A 124 7.46 0.71 -4.88
CA LYS A 124 7.71 -0.73 -4.82
C LYS A 124 8.98 -1.02 -4.03
N SER A 125 9.05 -2.22 -3.47
CA SER A 125 10.27 -2.71 -2.85
C SER A 125 11.21 -3.27 -3.93
N LYS A 126 12.43 -2.75 -4.03
CA LYS A 126 13.51 -3.24 -4.90
C LYS A 126 14.57 -3.95 -4.06
N GLY A 127 14.14 -4.97 -3.33
CA GLY A 127 14.99 -5.76 -2.43
C GLY A 127 15.26 -5.07 -1.09
N PHE A 128 16.44 -5.32 -0.53
CA PHE A 128 16.84 -4.85 0.80
C PHE A 128 18.20 -4.17 0.76
N ASP A 129 18.32 -3.07 1.49
CA ASP A 129 19.61 -2.52 1.89
C ASP A 129 20.13 -3.35 3.09
N ILE A 130 21.37 -3.80 2.98
CA ILE A 130 22.03 -4.63 4.01
C ILE A 130 22.92 -3.72 4.85
N LYS A 131 22.71 -3.74 6.17
CA LYS A 131 23.64 -3.14 7.14
C LYS A 131 24.21 -4.23 8.03
N TYR A 132 25.52 -4.41 7.95
CA TYR A 132 26.29 -5.29 8.81
C TYR A 132 26.93 -4.46 9.93
N SER A 133 26.92 -4.98 11.15
CA SER A 133 27.57 -4.35 12.30
C SER A 133 28.22 -5.42 13.16
N ASN A 134 29.48 -5.17 13.52
CA ASN A 134 30.26 -6.01 14.42
C ASN A 134 30.34 -5.33 15.76
N PHE A 135 29.76 -5.97 16.77
CA PHE A 135 29.92 -5.57 18.15
C PHE A 135 31.01 -6.46 18.75
N ASN A 136 32.22 -5.89 18.85
CA ASN A 136 33.25 -6.47 19.70
C ASN A 136 32.91 -6.09 21.13
N ASN A 137 32.32 -7.02 21.88
CA ASN A 137 32.21 -6.87 23.33
C ASN A 137 33.58 -7.17 23.91
N ASN A 138 34.43 -6.15 24.00
CA ASN A 138 35.69 -6.18 24.77
C ASN A 138 35.39 -6.08 26.28
N ASN A 139 34.38 -6.79 26.76
CA ASN A 139 34.19 -7.00 28.18
C ASN A 139 35.05 -8.20 28.54
N ASN A 140 36.33 -7.93 28.82
CA ASN A 140 37.21 -8.92 29.45
C ASN A 140 36.62 -9.24 30.83
N ILE A 141 35.78 -10.26 30.92
CA ILE A 141 35.31 -10.75 32.21
C ILE A 141 36.44 -11.61 32.77
N GLU A 142 37.20 -11.05 33.70
CA GLU A 142 38.29 -11.73 34.38
C GLU A 142 37.71 -12.61 35.50
N PHE A 143 37.63 -13.91 35.25
CA PHE A 143 37.31 -14.88 36.29
C PHE A 143 38.62 -15.36 36.94
N GLU A 144 38.86 -14.95 38.18
CA GLU A 144 39.99 -15.41 38.97
C GLU A 144 39.55 -16.56 39.87
N ASN A 145 39.90 -17.80 39.51
CA ASN A 145 39.74 -18.93 40.41
C ASN A 145 40.92 -18.99 41.38
N GLN A 146 40.69 -19.45 42.62
CA GLN A 146 41.68 -19.57 43.72
C GLN A 146 42.94 -20.40 43.40
N LYS A 147 43.09 -20.94 42.18
CA LYS A 147 44.24 -21.67 41.66
C LYS A 147 45.00 -20.95 40.52
N GLY A 148 44.82 -19.65 40.35
CA GLY A 148 45.67 -18.82 39.47
C GLY A 148 45.42 -18.98 37.96
N ILE A 149 44.28 -19.53 37.55
CA ILE A 149 43.89 -19.60 36.13
C ILE A 149 43.03 -18.38 35.80
N LYS A 150 43.53 -17.52 34.89
CA LYS A 150 42.77 -16.40 34.30
C LYS A 150 42.11 -16.85 33.01
N ILE A 151 40.78 -16.79 32.94
CA ILE A 151 40.00 -17.11 31.74
C ILE A 151 39.54 -15.81 31.09
N TYR A 152 39.96 -15.57 29.85
CA TYR A 152 39.47 -14.47 29.02
C TYR A 152 38.39 -14.99 28.08
N SER A 153 37.15 -14.51 28.25
CA SER A 153 36.07 -14.76 27.30
C SER A 153 35.83 -13.47 26.49
N SER A 154 35.91 -13.58 25.17
CA SER A 154 35.46 -12.52 24.27
C SER A 154 34.33 -13.07 23.41
N SER A 155 33.22 -12.33 23.34
CA SER A 155 32.10 -12.64 22.45
C SER A 155 32.04 -11.60 21.34
N VAL A 156 32.03 -12.08 20.09
CA VAL A 156 31.77 -11.25 18.92
C VAL A 156 30.30 -11.43 18.56
N GLU A 157 29.52 -10.37 18.71
CA GLU A 157 28.14 -10.35 18.25
C GLU A 157 28.07 -9.65 16.89
N ASN A 158 27.80 -10.44 15.86
CA ASN A 158 27.54 -9.93 14.52
C ASN A 158 26.04 -9.68 14.38
N SER A 159 25.65 -8.49 13.95
CA SER A 159 24.25 -8.21 13.61
C SER A 159 24.09 -7.75 12.16
N LEU A 160 23.19 -8.44 11.45
CA LEU A 160 22.76 -8.14 10.09
C LEU A 160 21.37 -7.50 10.15
N ARG A 161 21.20 -6.33 9.53
CA ARG A 161 19.90 -5.65 9.45
C ARG A 161 19.52 -5.39 8.00
N LEU A 162 18.40 -5.96 7.58
CA LEU A 162 17.82 -5.80 6.26
C LEU A 162 16.73 -4.73 6.28
N SER A 163 16.95 -3.60 5.59
CA SER A 163 15.94 -2.55 5.44
C SER A 163 15.36 -2.58 4.02
N PRO A 164 14.03 -2.56 3.83
CA PRO A 164 13.45 -2.56 2.48
C PRO A 164 13.91 -1.36 1.66
N LYS A 165 14.31 -1.60 0.41
CA LYS A 165 14.70 -0.53 -0.51
C LYS A 165 13.47 -0.05 -1.29
N LEU A 166 12.88 1.06 -0.88
CA LEU A 166 11.66 1.59 -1.51
C LEU A 166 12.00 2.52 -2.68
N ILE A 167 11.46 2.23 -3.86
CA ILE A 167 11.67 3.00 -5.09
C ILE A 167 10.32 3.50 -5.62
N VAL A 168 10.27 4.75 -6.08
CA VAL A 168 9.12 5.29 -6.83
C VAL A 168 8.98 4.55 -8.15
N SER A 169 7.87 3.84 -8.34
CA SER A 169 7.60 3.05 -9.54
C SER A 169 6.79 3.83 -10.59
N SER A 170 5.90 4.71 -10.16
CA SER A 170 5.11 5.57 -11.04
C SER A 170 4.79 6.90 -10.35
N VAL A 171 4.55 7.93 -11.16
CA VAL A 171 4.11 9.25 -10.70
C VAL A 171 3.09 9.78 -11.70
N ASN A 172 1.87 10.02 -11.23
CA ASN A 172 0.80 10.55 -12.07
C ASN A 172 1.10 12.00 -12.46
N TYR A 173 0.82 12.36 -13.70
CA TYR A 173 0.95 13.74 -14.18
C TYR A 173 0.10 14.70 -13.34
N ASN A 174 0.64 15.88 -13.03
CA ASN A 174 -0.02 16.89 -12.18
C ASN A 174 -0.53 16.36 -10.82
N SER A 175 0.06 15.29 -10.28
CA SER A 175 -0.19 14.85 -8.91
C SER A 175 0.61 15.67 -7.88
N PRO A 176 0.27 15.59 -6.58
CA PRO A 176 1.11 16.16 -5.53
C PRO A 176 2.57 15.71 -5.58
N ALA A 177 2.83 14.42 -5.85
CA ALA A 177 4.19 13.91 -5.98
C ALA A 177 4.92 14.48 -7.21
N SER A 178 4.23 14.59 -8.35
CA SER A 178 4.77 15.20 -9.57
C SER A 178 5.16 16.66 -9.34
N ARG A 179 4.26 17.46 -8.75
CA ARG A 179 4.53 18.87 -8.40
C ARG A 179 5.65 19.03 -7.38
N ALA A 180 5.82 18.06 -6.50
CA ALA A 180 6.92 18.02 -5.53
C ALA A 180 8.26 17.59 -6.13
N GLY A 181 8.31 17.30 -7.43
CA GLY A 181 9.53 16.97 -8.17
C GLY A 181 9.99 15.52 -8.05
N LEU A 182 9.17 14.63 -7.50
CA LEU A 182 9.46 13.20 -7.43
C LEU A 182 9.35 12.57 -8.82
N LYS A 183 10.24 11.62 -9.09
CA LYS A 183 10.36 10.94 -10.39
C LYS A 183 10.48 9.43 -10.18
N ILE A 184 10.12 8.69 -11.22
CA ILE A 184 10.35 7.24 -11.28
C ILE A 184 11.84 6.96 -11.05
N GLY A 185 12.14 5.97 -10.20
CA GLY A 185 13.50 5.60 -9.83
C GLY A 185 14.03 6.27 -8.56
N ASP A 186 13.36 7.28 -8.02
CA ASP A 186 13.75 7.88 -6.74
C ASP A 186 13.69 6.85 -5.61
N GLN A 187 14.78 6.72 -4.85
CA GLN A 187 14.80 5.88 -3.66
C GLN A 187 14.29 6.67 -2.46
N ILE A 188 13.16 6.26 -1.89
CA ILE A 188 12.62 6.89 -0.69
C ILE A 188 13.37 6.36 0.53
N VAL A 189 14.03 7.25 1.27
CA VAL A 189 14.81 6.90 2.47
C VAL A 189 14.15 7.38 3.77
N LYS A 190 13.21 8.33 3.69
CA LYS A 190 12.41 8.79 4.84
C LYS A 190 11.08 9.37 4.40
N ILE A 191 10.01 9.04 5.13
CA ILE A 191 8.72 9.74 5.06
C ILE A 191 8.33 10.14 6.48
N ASN A 192 8.18 11.44 6.73
CA ASN A 192 7.92 12.01 8.04
C ASN A 192 8.95 11.53 9.08
N SER A 193 8.53 10.75 10.08
CA SER A 193 9.42 10.18 11.10
C SER A 193 9.92 8.77 10.76
N ARG A 194 9.36 8.09 9.75
CA ARG A 194 9.71 6.71 9.38
C ARG A 194 10.98 6.66 8.52
N THR A 195 11.95 5.86 8.93
CA THR A 195 13.25 5.65 8.26
C THR A 195 13.79 4.25 8.56
N GLY A 196 14.70 3.75 7.72
CA GLY A 196 15.34 2.43 7.91
C GLY A 196 14.32 1.31 8.04
N LEU A 197 14.46 0.45 9.06
CA LEU A 197 13.55 -0.69 9.30
C LEU A 197 12.09 -0.28 9.51
N SER A 198 11.84 0.92 10.04
CA SER A 198 10.47 1.40 10.25
C SER A 198 9.79 1.90 8.97
N LEU A 199 10.57 2.14 7.90
CA LEU A 199 10.08 2.56 6.59
C LEU A 199 9.82 1.32 5.73
N THR A 200 8.77 0.59 6.06
CA THR A 200 8.27 -0.52 5.24
C THR A 200 7.37 -0.02 4.13
N LEU A 201 7.17 -0.82 3.08
CA LEU A 201 6.21 -0.52 2.00
C LEU A 201 4.83 -0.16 2.57
N LYS A 202 4.31 -0.99 3.49
CA LYS A 202 3.03 -0.74 4.18
C LYS A 202 3.01 0.57 4.94
N SER A 203 4.07 0.88 5.70
CA SER A 203 4.13 2.12 6.48
C SER A 203 4.14 3.37 5.59
N ALA A 204 4.84 3.28 4.45
CA ALA A 204 4.96 4.35 3.49
C ALA A 204 3.64 4.55 2.72
N THR A 205 3.04 3.48 2.20
CA THR A 205 1.75 3.56 1.49
C THR A 205 0.63 4.02 2.41
N ASN A 206 0.58 3.60 3.68
CA ASN A 206 -0.43 4.05 4.63
C ASN A 206 -0.54 5.59 4.73
N TYR A 207 0.58 6.32 4.63
CA TYR A 207 0.56 7.78 4.62
C TYR A 207 -0.22 8.33 3.43
N PHE A 208 -0.22 7.66 2.29
CA PHE A 208 -0.86 8.17 1.07
C PHE A 208 -2.38 8.09 1.09
N TYR A 209 -2.96 7.24 1.95
CA TYR A 209 -4.41 6.98 2.03
C TYR A 209 -5.06 7.56 3.30
N GLN A 210 -4.32 8.35 4.09
CA GLN A 210 -4.77 8.89 5.38
C GLN A 210 -4.59 10.40 5.46
N ASN A 211 -5.39 11.05 6.30
CA ASN A 211 -5.27 12.47 6.65
C ASN A 211 -5.19 13.38 5.42
N PRO A 212 -6.31 13.58 4.69
CA PRO A 212 -6.34 14.48 3.54
C PRO A 212 -5.81 15.87 3.93
N TYR A 213 -5.15 16.54 2.98
CA TYR A 213 -4.51 17.86 3.15
C TYR A 213 -3.29 17.89 4.07
N SER A 214 -2.88 16.76 4.65
CA SER A 214 -1.65 16.69 5.44
C SER A 214 -0.39 16.78 4.56
N ILE A 215 0.69 17.31 5.14
CA ILE A 215 1.98 17.47 4.46
C ILE A 215 2.87 16.26 4.77
N LEU A 216 3.32 15.57 3.72
CA LEU A 216 4.36 14.55 3.82
C LEU A 216 5.73 15.18 3.58
N LYS A 217 6.64 14.98 4.53
CA LYS A 217 8.06 15.34 4.40
C LYS A 217 8.83 14.13 3.89
N ILE A 218 9.40 14.22 2.69
CA ILE A 218 10.07 13.10 2.05
C ILE A 218 11.56 13.40 1.88
N LYS A 219 12.40 12.43 2.24
CA LYS A 219 13.83 12.42 1.89
C LYS A 219 14.04 11.28 0.90
N TYR A 220 14.69 11.56 -0.22
CA TYR A 220 14.93 10.59 -1.27
C TYR A 220 16.34 10.71 -1.85
N VAL A 221 16.78 9.67 -2.55
CA VAL A 221 18.07 9.63 -3.25
C VAL A 221 17.81 9.47 -4.74
N ARG A 222 18.45 10.32 -5.56
CA ARG A 222 18.43 10.27 -7.02
C ARG A 222 19.87 10.38 -7.52
N ASN A 223 20.33 9.38 -8.27
CA ASN A 223 21.70 9.30 -8.80
C ASN A 223 22.78 9.50 -7.71
N GLY A 224 22.58 8.91 -6.53
CA GLY A 224 23.49 9.02 -5.38
C GLY A 224 23.38 10.31 -4.57
N ILE A 225 22.66 11.32 -5.07
CA ILE A 225 22.48 12.61 -4.39
C ILE A 225 21.21 12.57 -3.52
N VAL A 226 21.31 13.12 -2.31
CA VAL A 226 20.22 13.19 -1.34
C VAL A 226 19.40 14.46 -1.54
N TYR A 227 18.09 14.31 -1.67
CA TYR A 227 17.13 15.40 -1.79
C TYR A 227 16.09 15.36 -0.67
N LYS A 228 15.43 16.50 -0.45
CA LYS A 228 14.30 16.65 0.46
C LYS A 228 13.19 17.38 -0.27
N THR A 229 11.96 16.92 -0.12
CA THR A 229 10.78 17.58 -0.65
C THR A 229 9.61 17.49 0.33
N LYS A 230 8.58 18.29 0.08
CA LYS A 230 7.31 18.24 0.79
C LYS A 230 6.20 18.15 -0.24
N LEU A 231 5.19 17.32 0.03
CA LEU A 231 3.97 17.29 -0.77
C LEU A 231 2.75 17.30 0.14
N GLN A 232 1.70 17.98 -0.28
CA GLN A 232 0.41 17.98 0.40
C GLN A 232 -0.49 16.92 -0.23
N LEU A 233 -1.09 16.06 0.60
CA LEU A 233 -2.04 15.05 0.13
C LEU A 233 -3.34 15.71 -0.32
N ILE A 234 -3.82 15.38 -1.51
CA ILE A 234 -5.07 15.94 -2.06
C ILE A 234 -5.97 14.79 -2.51
N PRO A 235 -7.19 14.67 -1.97
CA PRO A 235 -8.22 13.80 -2.55
C PRO A 235 -8.49 14.25 -3.98
N LEU A 236 -8.29 13.36 -4.95
CA LEU A 236 -8.50 13.70 -6.37
C LEU A 236 -9.99 13.74 -6.76
N ILE A 237 -10.87 13.29 -5.88
CA ILE A 237 -12.33 13.30 -6.06
C ILE A 237 -12.96 13.71 -4.74
N GLU A 238 -13.45 14.95 -4.72
CA GLU A 238 -14.15 15.56 -3.60
C GLU A 238 -15.54 15.03 -3.37
#